data_AF-W4JUD5-F1
#
_entry.id   AF-W4JUD5-F1
#
_cell.length_a   1.000
_cell.length_b   1.000
_cell.length_c   1.000
_cell.angle_alpha   90.00
_cell.angle_beta   90.00
_cell.angle_gamma   90.00
#
_symmetry.space_group_name_H-M   'P 1'
#
loop_
_entity.id
_entity.type
_entity.pdbx_description
1 polymer ?
#
loop_
_entity_poly.entity_id
_entity_poly.type
_entity_poly.pdbx_seq_one_letter_code
_entity_poly.pdbx_strand_id
1 'polypeptide(L)'
;MLDPTASPFYTELMELLVMKNSNNTFSIQGEYESLEAVGTGYYGLKGKEIMFWSLLALLELTHEHTVWTIPAWEFTNRVLIPEATVFFIQEDLNVTREHAIEIKIASSSYGMVAHPTNDELDFRELQATVRILRVIVEAEDSSLDVGERVNDKRGED
;
A
#
# COMPACT_ATOMS: atom_id res chain seq x y z
N MET A 1 10.59 8.19 10.61
CA MET A 1 9.28 8.34 9.96
C MET A 1 9.53 9.01 8.62
N LEU A 2 9.25 8.33 7.50
CA LEU A 2 9.37 8.93 6.16
C LEU A 2 8.41 10.11 6.06
N ASP A 3 8.86 11.22 5.47
CA ASP A 3 8.04 12.41 5.25
C ASP A 3 6.94 12.08 4.21
N PRO A 4 5.65 12.05 4.59
CA PRO A 4 4.58 11.69 3.66
C PRO A 4 4.45 12.72 2.53
N THR A 5 4.93 13.95 2.70
CA THR A 5 4.89 15.00 1.65
C THR A 5 5.78 14.69 0.46
N ALA A 6 6.73 13.75 0.59
CA ALA A 6 7.50 13.23 -0.53
C ALA A 6 6.71 12.28 -1.43
N SER A 7 5.55 11.78 -0.97
CA SER A 7 4.67 10.93 -1.77
C SER A 7 3.76 11.79 -2.68
N PRO A 8 3.77 11.55 -4.01
CA PRO A 8 2.81 12.21 -4.90
C PRO A 8 1.37 11.83 -4.56
N PHE A 9 1.13 10.61 -4.05
CA PHE A 9 -0.19 10.13 -3.66
C PHE A 9 -0.72 10.84 -2.40
N TYR A 10 0.17 11.14 -1.44
CA TYR A 10 -0.21 11.96 -0.29
C TYR A 10 -0.50 13.40 -0.68
N THR A 11 0.30 13.98 -1.57
CA THR A 11 0.08 15.34 -2.08
C THR A 11 -1.28 15.43 -2.78
N GLU A 12 -1.60 14.47 -3.65
CA GLU A 12 -2.91 14.37 -4.30
C GLU A 12 -4.06 14.23 -3.28
N LEU A 13 -3.90 13.39 -2.25
CA LEU A 13 -4.91 13.26 -1.19
C LEU A 13 -5.13 14.58 -0.44
N MET A 14 -4.06 15.31 -0.13
CA MET A 14 -4.18 16.60 0.56
C MET A 14 -4.85 17.65 -0.33
N GLU A 15 -4.54 17.68 -1.63
CA GLU A 15 -5.23 18.54 -2.60
C GLU A 15 -6.73 18.22 -2.66
N LEU A 16 -7.09 16.93 -2.72
CA LEU A 16 -8.48 16.48 -2.69
C LEU A 16 -9.19 16.90 -1.40
N LEU A 17 -8.54 16.77 -0.24
CA LEU A 17 -9.11 17.19 1.05
C LEU A 17 -9.30 18.71 1.15
N VAL A 18 -8.37 19.49 0.58
CA VAL A 18 -8.51 20.96 0.48
C VAL A 18 -9.67 21.34 -0.43
N MET A 19 -9.80 20.69 -1.59
CA MET A 19 -10.93 20.92 -2.52
C MET A 19 -12.27 20.49 -1.90
N LYS A 20 -12.30 19.39 -1.15
CA LYS A 20 -13.50 18.85 -0.47
C LYS A 20 -14.09 19.79 0.58
N ASN A 21 -13.27 20.61 1.24
CA ASN A 21 -13.76 21.65 2.14
C ASN A 21 -14.44 22.83 1.42
N SER A 22 -14.37 22.88 0.08
CA SER A 22 -14.93 23.98 -0.72
C SER A 22 -16.23 23.65 -1.47
N ASN A 23 -16.58 22.38 -1.70
CA ASN A 23 -17.83 21.99 -2.36
C ASN A 23 -18.30 20.58 -1.95
N ASN A 24 -19.53 20.49 -1.44
CA ASN A 24 -20.23 19.27 -1.07
C ASN A 24 -20.68 18.51 -2.33
N THR A 25 -19.93 17.50 -2.80
CA THR A 25 -20.50 16.38 -3.58
C THR A 25 -19.50 15.22 -3.71
N PHE A 26 -19.68 14.18 -2.87
CA PHE A 26 -19.31 12.83 -3.29
C PHE A 26 -20.43 12.32 -4.20
N SER A 27 -20.28 12.47 -5.51
CA SER A 27 -20.99 11.59 -6.41
C SER A 27 -20.19 10.29 -6.49
N ILE A 28 -20.87 9.17 -6.24
CA ILE A 28 -20.32 7.81 -6.31
C ILE A 28 -19.59 7.55 -7.65
N GLN A 29 -19.99 8.29 -8.70
CA GLN A 29 -19.38 8.29 -10.02
C GLN A 29 -17.94 8.87 -10.05
N GLY A 30 -17.69 9.99 -9.35
CA GLY A 30 -16.37 10.63 -9.30
C GLY A 30 -15.37 9.86 -8.44
N GLU A 31 -15.87 9.13 -7.43
CA GLU A 31 -15.06 8.16 -6.69
C GLU A 31 -14.64 6.99 -7.57
N TYR A 32 -15.54 6.50 -8.44
CA TYR A 32 -15.27 5.39 -9.37
C TYR A 32 -14.19 5.73 -10.40
N GLU A 33 -14.25 6.93 -11.00
CA GLU A 33 -13.20 7.44 -11.90
C GLU A 33 -11.86 7.66 -11.16
N SER A 34 -11.89 8.11 -9.91
CA SER A 34 -10.67 8.20 -9.07
C SER A 34 -10.12 6.83 -8.66
N LEU A 35 -10.98 5.81 -8.52
CA LEU A 35 -10.59 4.45 -8.16
C LEU A 35 -9.90 3.72 -9.32
N GLU A 36 -10.28 4.00 -10.57
CA GLU A 36 -9.52 3.56 -11.75
C GLU A 36 -8.13 4.23 -11.82
N ALA A 37 -8.02 5.51 -11.41
CA ALA A 37 -6.73 6.21 -11.34
C ALA A 37 -5.84 5.71 -10.18
N VAL A 38 -6.44 5.28 -9.06
CA VAL A 38 -5.74 4.71 -7.89
C VAL A 38 -5.36 3.24 -8.07
N GLY A 39 -5.76 2.60 -9.18
CA GLY A 39 -5.62 1.16 -9.45
C GLY A 39 -4.23 0.58 -9.15
N THR A 40 -4.19 -0.64 -8.63
CA THR A 40 -2.99 -1.44 -8.31
C THR A 40 -2.27 -1.98 -9.55
N GLY A 41 -2.40 -1.30 -10.69
CA GLY A 41 -1.88 -1.75 -11.99
C GLY A 41 -2.30 -3.17 -12.33
N TYR A 42 -1.36 -3.98 -12.80
CA TYR A 42 -1.61 -5.36 -13.18
C TYR A 42 -2.00 -6.28 -12.02
N TYR A 43 -1.90 -5.85 -10.75
CA TYR A 43 -2.36 -6.68 -9.61
C TYR A 43 -3.89 -6.70 -9.45
N GLY A 44 -4.61 -5.73 -10.04
CA GLY A 44 -6.08 -5.67 -10.05
C GLY A 44 -6.73 -5.56 -8.67
N LEU A 45 -8.06 -5.70 -8.63
CA LEU A 45 -8.84 -5.53 -7.40
C LEU A 45 -8.50 -6.58 -6.34
N LYS A 46 -8.24 -7.83 -6.75
CA LYS A 46 -7.83 -8.89 -5.82
C LYS A 46 -6.52 -8.53 -5.11
N GLY A 47 -5.53 -8.04 -5.86
CA GLY A 47 -4.27 -7.57 -5.29
C GLY A 47 -4.47 -6.39 -4.36
N LYS A 48 -5.35 -5.44 -4.71
CA LYS A 48 -5.70 -4.30 -3.85
C LYS A 48 -6.22 -4.74 -2.49
N GLU A 49 -7.15 -5.69 -2.45
CA GLU A 49 -7.72 -6.17 -1.18
C GLU A 49 -6.68 -6.87 -0.32
N ILE A 50 -5.83 -7.72 -0.92
CA ILE A 50 -4.72 -8.36 -0.21
C ILE A 50 -3.79 -7.29 0.38
N MET A 51 -3.38 -6.29 -0.41
CA MET A 51 -2.53 -5.19 0.07
C MET A 51 -3.19 -4.41 1.20
N PHE A 52 -4.48 -4.07 1.06
CA PHE A 52 -5.23 -3.32 2.07
C PHE A 52 -5.17 -4.01 3.44
N TRP A 53 -5.57 -5.27 3.49
CA TRP A 53 -5.63 -6.01 4.74
C TRP A 53 -4.24 -6.32 5.30
N SER A 54 -3.27 -6.59 4.42
CA SER A 54 -1.88 -6.81 4.80
C SER A 54 -1.28 -5.57 5.45
N LEU A 55 -1.45 -4.40 4.85
CA LEU A 55 -0.95 -3.12 5.38
C LEU A 55 -1.59 -2.76 6.70
N LEU A 56 -2.92 -2.93 6.84
CA LEU A 56 -3.59 -2.72 8.13
C LEU A 56 -3.07 -3.66 9.21
N ALA A 57 -2.88 -4.94 8.88
CA ALA A 57 -2.38 -5.91 9.84
C ALA A 57 -0.92 -5.66 10.25
N LEU A 58 -0.05 -5.35 9.29
CA LEU A 58 1.38 -5.07 9.52
C LEU A 58 1.60 -3.79 10.33
N LEU A 59 0.77 -2.77 10.11
CA LEU A 59 0.85 -1.49 10.83
C LEU A 59 -0.03 -1.45 12.08
N GLU A 60 -0.68 -2.57 12.42
CA GLU A 60 -1.64 -2.70 13.52
C GLU A 60 -2.73 -1.62 13.51
N LEU A 61 -3.12 -1.19 12.31
CA LEU A 61 -4.13 -0.15 12.10
C LEU A 61 -5.54 -0.74 12.07
N THR A 62 -6.46 -0.05 12.72
CA THR A 62 -7.90 -0.33 12.68
C THR A 62 -8.66 0.88 12.13
N HIS A 63 -9.95 0.70 11.84
CA HIS A 63 -10.84 1.77 11.36
C HIS A 63 -10.96 2.98 12.31
N GLU A 64 -10.63 2.80 13.60
CA GLU A 64 -10.65 3.85 14.61
C GLU A 64 -9.39 4.73 14.58
N HIS A 65 -8.34 4.27 13.90
CA HIS A 65 -7.07 4.99 13.85
C HIS A 65 -7.15 6.16 12.85
N THR A 66 -6.34 7.18 13.13
CA THR A 66 -6.04 8.25 12.18
C THR A 66 -4.54 8.33 11.98
N VAL A 67 -4.13 8.60 10.74
CA VAL A 67 -2.73 8.78 10.34
C VAL A 67 -2.64 10.16 9.70
N TRP A 68 -1.81 11.04 10.26
CA TRP A 68 -1.74 12.46 9.85
C TRP A 68 -3.13 13.14 9.78
N THR A 69 -3.98 12.90 10.79
CA THR A 69 -5.37 13.41 10.88
C THR A 69 -6.37 12.86 9.84
N ILE A 70 -5.93 11.92 9.00
CA ILE A 70 -6.76 11.24 8.00
C ILE A 70 -7.16 9.87 8.55
N PRO A 71 -8.43 9.42 8.39
CA PRO A 71 -8.82 8.07 8.78
C PRO A 71 -7.89 7.01 8.17
N ALA A 72 -7.45 6.03 8.96
CA ALA A 72 -6.45 5.06 8.54
C ALA A 72 -6.85 4.28 7.28
N TRP A 73 -8.14 3.97 7.12
CA TRP A 73 -8.67 3.28 5.94
C TRP A 73 -8.53 4.14 4.66
N GLU A 74 -8.77 5.45 4.76
CA GLU A 74 -8.66 6.38 3.63
C GLU A 74 -7.19 6.58 3.28
N PHE A 75 -6.34 6.80 4.29
CA PHE A 75 -4.89 6.92 4.10
C PHE A 75 -4.30 5.66 3.46
N THR A 76 -4.75 4.48 3.90
CA THR A 76 -4.30 3.21 3.34
C THR A 76 -4.70 3.07 1.88
N ASN A 77 -5.96 3.35 1.55
CA ASN A 77 -6.44 3.23 0.16
C ASN A 77 -5.80 4.23 -0.80
N ARG A 78 -5.59 5.47 -0.35
CA ARG A 78 -5.17 6.58 -1.21
C ARG A 78 -3.66 6.77 -1.26
N VAL A 79 -2.92 6.31 -0.25
CA VAL A 79 -1.47 6.54 -0.14
C VAL A 79 -0.71 5.22 -0.05
N LEU A 80 -0.99 4.40 0.96
CA LEU A 80 -0.17 3.21 1.23
C LEU A 80 -0.28 2.16 0.11
N ILE A 81 -1.48 1.89 -0.39
CA ILE A 81 -1.68 0.91 -1.47
C ILE A 81 -0.99 1.37 -2.77
N PRO A 82 -1.17 2.61 -3.24
CA PRO A 82 -0.43 3.10 -4.41
C PRO A 82 1.09 3.06 -4.24
N GLU A 83 1.60 3.44 -3.07
CA GLU A 83 3.03 3.34 -2.76
C GLU A 83 3.51 1.89 -2.82
N ALA A 84 2.83 0.98 -2.10
CA ALA A 84 3.15 -0.44 -2.09
C ALA A 84 3.12 -1.05 -3.50
N THR A 85 2.12 -0.67 -4.31
CA THR A 85 2.03 -1.10 -5.71
C THR A 85 3.26 -0.67 -6.50
N VAL A 86 3.68 0.59 -6.39
CA VAL A 86 4.86 1.09 -7.08
C VAL A 86 6.10 0.32 -6.64
N PHE A 87 6.27 0.11 -5.33
CA PHE A 87 7.38 -0.69 -4.79
C PHE A 87 7.40 -2.11 -5.34
N PHE A 88 6.26 -2.82 -5.33
CA PHE A 88 6.21 -4.18 -5.86
C PHE A 88 6.51 -4.25 -7.35
N ILE A 89 6.04 -3.28 -8.15
CA ILE A 89 6.38 -3.22 -9.58
C ILE A 89 7.88 -2.99 -9.77
N GLN A 90 8.49 -2.12 -8.96
CA GLN A 90 9.94 -1.90 -9.00
C GLN A 90 10.72 -3.18 -8.70
N GLU A 91 10.28 -3.95 -7.70
CA GLU A 91 10.92 -5.23 -7.33
C GLU A 91 10.69 -6.32 -8.38
N ASP A 92 9.45 -6.50 -8.85
CA ASP A 92 9.07 -7.54 -9.81
C ASP A 92 9.77 -7.37 -11.16
N LEU A 93 9.91 -6.12 -11.62
CA LEU A 93 10.41 -5.81 -12.97
C LEU A 93 11.81 -5.19 -12.96
N ASN A 94 12.38 -4.91 -11.79
CA ASN A 94 13.67 -4.24 -11.62
C ASN A 94 13.75 -2.92 -12.40
N VAL A 95 12.78 -2.03 -12.18
CA VAL A 95 12.62 -0.75 -12.89
C VAL A 95 12.72 0.45 -11.94
N THR A 96 12.93 1.64 -12.49
CA THR A 96 12.90 2.87 -11.67
C THR A 96 11.48 3.16 -11.18
N ARG A 97 11.38 3.99 -10.15
CA ARG A 97 10.09 4.40 -9.58
C ARG A 97 9.20 5.08 -10.61
N GLU A 98 9.77 5.96 -11.43
CA GLU A 98 9.05 6.68 -12.48
C GLU A 98 8.44 5.70 -13.48
N HIS A 99 9.22 4.71 -13.91
CA HIS A 99 8.74 3.71 -14.85
C HIS A 99 7.73 2.74 -14.21
N ALA A 100 7.88 2.42 -12.92
CA ALA A 100 6.88 1.65 -12.19
C ALA A 100 5.53 2.38 -12.10
N ILE A 101 5.53 3.72 -11.93
CA ILE A 101 4.32 4.53 -11.97
C ILE A 101 3.68 4.48 -13.38
N GLU A 102 4.47 4.61 -14.43
CA GLU A 102 3.97 4.48 -15.82
C GLU A 102 3.35 3.11 -16.07
N ILE A 103 4.01 2.03 -15.63
CA ILE A 103 3.51 0.66 -15.75
C ILE A 103 2.22 0.47 -14.95
N LYS A 104 2.16 0.96 -13.71
CA LYS A 104 0.94 0.94 -12.89
C LYS A 104 -0.23 1.53 -13.67
N ILE A 105 -0.06 2.72 -14.24
CA ILE A 105 -1.11 3.40 -15.01
C ILE A 105 -1.46 2.60 -16.27
N ALA A 106 -0.46 2.18 -17.04
CA ALA A 106 -0.67 1.49 -18.32
C ALA A 106 -1.32 0.10 -18.15
N SER A 107 -1.15 -0.54 -16.99
CA SER A 107 -1.63 -1.89 -16.71
C SER A 107 -2.92 -1.96 -15.90
N SER A 108 -3.48 -0.83 -15.45
CA SER A 108 -4.71 -0.80 -14.64
C SER A 108 -5.87 -1.56 -15.29
N SER A 109 -6.19 -1.26 -16.55
CA SER A 109 -7.31 -1.93 -17.24
C SER A 109 -7.08 -3.44 -17.41
N TYR A 110 -5.82 -3.86 -17.60
CA TYR A 110 -5.47 -5.27 -17.65
C TYR A 110 -5.71 -5.95 -16.30
N GLY A 111 -5.21 -5.38 -15.20
CA GLY A 111 -5.36 -5.95 -13.87
C GLY A 111 -6.83 -6.10 -13.45
N MET A 112 -7.69 -5.14 -13.81
CA MET A 112 -9.13 -5.22 -13.55
C MET A 112 -9.80 -6.43 -14.22
N VAL A 113 -9.35 -6.79 -15.43
CA VAL A 113 -9.88 -7.93 -16.17
C VAL A 113 -9.24 -9.25 -15.72
N ALA A 114 -7.92 -9.23 -15.48
CA ALA A 114 -7.16 -10.43 -15.14
C ALA A 114 -7.37 -10.89 -13.69
N HIS A 115 -7.62 -9.95 -12.76
CA HIS A 115 -7.72 -10.20 -11.33
C HIS A 115 -8.93 -9.47 -10.69
N PRO A 116 -10.18 -9.85 -11.05
CA PRO A 116 -11.39 -9.30 -10.45
C PRO A 116 -11.60 -9.80 -9.01
N THR A 117 -12.46 -9.12 -8.24
CA THR A 117 -12.85 -9.50 -6.86
C THR A 117 -14.13 -10.33 -6.77
N ASN A 118 -14.74 -10.70 -7.90
CA ASN A 118 -16.04 -11.40 -7.92
C ASN A 118 -15.98 -12.84 -7.35
N ASP A 119 -14.77 -13.38 -7.15
CA ASP A 119 -14.58 -14.56 -6.32
C ASP A 119 -14.43 -14.05 -4.88
N GLU A 120 -15.40 -14.32 -4.00
CA GLU A 120 -15.30 -14.05 -2.56
C GLU A 120 -13.88 -14.37 -2.12
N LEU A 121 -13.08 -13.34 -1.82
CA LEU A 121 -11.76 -13.56 -1.24
C LEU A 121 -11.97 -14.42 -0.02
N ASP A 122 -11.49 -15.67 -0.08
CA ASP A 122 -11.66 -16.59 1.03
C ASP A 122 -10.98 -15.92 2.22
N PHE A 123 -11.77 -15.56 3.23
CA PHE A 123 -11.28 -14.92 4.44
C PHE A 123 -10.15 -15.74 5.09
N ARG A 124 -10.09 -17.05 4.79
CA ARG A 124 -8.98 -17.95 5.16
C ARG A 124 -7.70 -17.66 4.38
N GLU A 125 -7.77 -17.41 3.07
CA GLU A 125 -6.61 -17.00 2.26
C GLU A 125 -6.04 -15.67 2.77
N LEU A 126 -6.92 -14.73 3.11
CA LEU A 126 -6.54 -13.45 3.68
C LEU A 126 -5.84 -13.61 5.03
N GLN A 127 -6.44 -14.39 5.94
CA GLN A 127 -5.84 -14.69 7.25
C GLN A 127 -4.52 -15.45 7.13
N ALA A 128 -4.40 -16.38 6.19
CA ALA A 128 -3.17 -17.10 5.94
C ALA A 128 -2.07 -16.15 5.46
N THR A 129 -2.40 -15.25 4.53
CA THR A 129 -1.48 -14.24 4.00
C THR A 129 -0.98 -13.31 5.10
N VAL A 130 -1.90 -12.76 5.89
CA VAL A 130 -1.56 -11.88 7.03
C VAL A 130 -0.65 -12.59 8.04
N ARG A 131 -0.91 -13.87 8.34
CA ARG A 131 -0.05 -14.66 9.24
C ARG A 131 1.35 -14.86 8.68
N ILE A 132 1.47 -15.17 7.39
CA ILE A 132 2.76 -15.36 6.72
C ILE A 132 3.55 -14.04 6.74
N LEU A 133 2.92 -12.93 6.39
CA LEU A 133 3.56 -11.61 6.39
C LEU A 133 4.05 -11.23 7.79
N ARG A 134 3.25 -11.50 8.83
CA ARG A 134 3.68 -11.23 10.21
C ARG A 134 4.93 -12.02 10.59
N VAL A 135 5.00 -13.30 10.23
CA VAL A 135 6.17 -14.15 10.48
C VAL A 135 7.40 -13.63 9.73
N ILE A 136 7.24 -13.16 8.50
CA ILE A 136 8.35 -12.59 7.71
C ILE A 136 8.88 -11.32 8.37
N VAL A 137 7.99 -10.40 8.76
CA VAL A 137 8.40 -9.15 9.42
C VAL A 137 9.08 -9.42 10.76
N GLU A 138 8.55 -10.34 11.57
CA GLU A 138 9.19 -10.77 12.83
C GLU A 138 10.57 -11.43 12.58
N ALA A 139 10.72 -12.18 11.49
CA ALA A 139 12.00 -12.78 11.11
C ALA A 139 13.03 -11.72 10.65
N GLU A 140 12.60 -10.68 9.93
CA GLU A 140 13.48 -9.58 9.53
C GLU A 140 13.91 -8.72 10.72
N ASP A 141 12.99 -8.36 11.63
CA ASP A 141 13.32 -7.63 12.85
C ASP A 141 14.31 -8.40 13.73
N SER A 142 14.16 -9.72 13.84
CA SER A 142 15.10 -10.57 14.59
C SER A 142 16.44 -10.78 13.87
N SER A 143 16.47 -10.69 12.54
CA SER A 143 17.73 -10.73 11.77
C SER A 143 18.59 -9.47 11.95
N LEU A 144 17.96 -8.32 12.25
CA LEU A 144 18.65 -7.06 12.56
C LEU A 144 19.35 -7.08 13.93
N ASP A 145 18.78 -7.76 14.94
CA ASP A 145 19.38 -7.88 16.29
C ASP A 145 20.62 -8.81 16.32
N VAL A 146 20.77 -9.71 15.34
CA VAL A 146 21.96 -10.58 15.22
C VAL A 146 23.13 -9.84 14.56
N GLY A 147 22.87 -8.91 13.64
CA GLY A 147 23.90 -8.13 12.93
C GLY A 147 24.67 -7.16 13.82
N GLU A 148 24.02 -6.58 14.84
CA GLU A 148 24.65 -5.63 15.77
C GLU A 148 25.61 -6.32 16.76
N ARG A 149 25.27 -7.52 17.24
CA ARG A 149 26.09 -8.26 18.23
C ARG A 149 27.40 -8.81 17.66
N VAL A 150 27.53 -8.95 16.34
CA VAL A 150 28.75 -9.47 15.70
C VAL A 150 29.80 -8.37 15.53
N ASN A 151 29.42 -7.09 15.48
CA ASN A 151 30.36 -5.98 15.34
C ASN A 151 30.98 -5.51 16.67
N ASP A 152 30.41 -5.87 17.82
CA ASP A 152 30.93 -5.48 19.15
C ASP A 152 32.07 -6.39 19.66
N LYS A 153 32.40 -7.48 18.95
CA LYS A 153 33.45 -8.44 19.35
C LYS A 153 34.73 -8.38 18.51
N ARG A 154 34.94 -7.33 17.72
CA ARG A 154 36.16 -7.13 16.90
C ARG A 154 36.99 -5.91 17.30
N GLY A 155 36.75 -5.35 18.48
CA GLY A 155 37.40 -4.14 18.98
C GLY A 155 38.35 -4.34 20.17
N GLU A 156 38.69 -5.57 20.53
CA GLU A 156 39.65 -5.86 21.61
C GLU A 156 40.62 -6.95 21.14
N ASP A 157 41.71 -6.54 20.49
CA ASP A 157 42.99 -7.25 20.41
C ASP A 157 44.12 -6.22 20.35
#